data_AF-A0A928DLX9-F1
#
_entry.id   AF-A0A928DLX9-F1
#
_cell.length_a   1.000
_cell.length_b   1.000
_cell.length_c   1.000
_cell.angle_alpha   90.00
_cell.angle_beta   90.00
_cell.angle_gamma   90.00
#
_symmetry.space_group_name_H-M   'P 1'
#
loop_
_entity.id
_entity.type
_entity.pdbx_description
1 polymer ?
#
loop_
_entity_poly.entity_id
_entity_poly.type
_entity_poly.pdbx_seq_one_letter_code
_entity_poly.pdbx_strand_id
1 'polypeptide(L)'
;MAKAAEKDGCAMKAGKGCLGFFLGPAMLVMAVYLLFNNEGDYLNTAQALDELQPLVQHVENTATPDAALEGKPVHLSGTATTEDVLTDDTYGVQAQGIMLRRNVQYVQWVEKKTKRTGSDTKPSFMTEAEYKRSRDDEWIYSYNLTWVNNPINSATFHNERYRSANYTHYKADTIELWAKNVQLGNYKLTDNQIRRIAADGKRVPPQQVPEALHKHAMLHGEYLFIGRAPEGSSYYPLDPQAPSVGDVRISWRQTSPQRPVSLVAVQKGNRFEPYTATNGAVIDLFYTDTLGITQCFDKARSTNTVNLWMVRMGGWLMFWGAFACMLRPLAGMVPVCRKLAEAGAEVISLLLGTICSLLTISVSWLFCRPVFAVLMLLAIIALIWLLMKKQRKPAKAVTRS
;
A
#
# COMPACT_ATOMS: atom_id res chain seq x y z
N MET A 1 30.00 41.93 3.04
CA MET A 1 29.25 40.73 3.50
C MET A 1 27.80 40.66 2.99
N ALA A 2 27.18 41.74 2.51
CA ALA A 2 25.83 41.70 1.91
C ALA A 2 25.72 41.00 0.53
N LYS A 3 26.82 40.92 -0.24
CA LYS A 3 26.84 40.27 -1.58
C LYS A 3 26.93 38.73 -1.56
N ALA A 4 27.24 38.10 -0.42
CA ALA A 4 27.34 36.64 -0.31
C ALA A 4 25.99 35.99 0.01
N ALA A 5 25.18 36.63 0.87
CA ALA A 5 23.85 36.14 1.24
C ALA A 5 22.83 36.18 0.08
N GLU A 6 23.03 37.05 -0.92
CA GLU A 6 22.17 37.15 -2.10
C GLU A 6 22.44 36.02 -3.12
N LYS A 7 23.68 35.50 -3.17
CA LYS A 7 24.03 34.34 -4.03
C LYS A 7 23.49 33.02 -3.49
N ASP A 8 23.50 32.84 -2.17
CA ASP A 8 23.00 31.61 -1.54
C ASP A 8 21.46 31.51 -1.59
N GLY A 9 20.76 32.65 -1.49
CA GLY A 9 19.31 32.71 -1.70
C GLY A 9 18.86 32.45 -3.14
N CYS A 10 19.71 32.74 -4.13
CA CYS A 10 19.45 32.47 -5.55
C CYS A 10 19.67 30.99 -5.89
N ALA A 11 20.71 30.36 -5.34
CA ALA A 11 21.00 28.93 -5.55
C ALA A 11 19.94 28.01 -4.93
N MET A 12 19.39 28.36 -3.76
CA MET A 12 18.33 27.56 -3.11
C MET A 12 16.97 27.66 -3.82
N LYS A 13 16.72 28.74 -4.59
CA LYS A 13 15.56 28.86 -5.50
C LYS A 13 15.79 28.15 -6.84
N ALA A 14 17.03 28.10 -7.33
CA ALA A 14 17.40 27.39 -8.56
C ALA A 14 17.32 25.86 -8.43
N GLY A 15 17.71 25.30 -7.27
CA GLY A 15 17.69 23.85 -7.02
C GLY A 15 16.29 23.20 -7.05
N LYS A 16 15.22 23.98 -6.78
CA LYS A 16 13.83 23.51 -6.91
C LYS A 16 13.26 23.66 -8.33
N GLY A 17 13.86 24.52 -9.16
CA GLY A 17 13.43 24.76 -10.55
C GLY A 17 13.92 23.70 -11.53
N CYS A 18 15.16 23.22 -11.37
CA CYS A 18 15.73 22.20 -12.27
C CYS A 18 15.18 20.79 -12.05
N LEU A 19 14.77 20.45 -10.82
CA LEU A 19 14.21 19.13 -10.52
C LEU A 19 12.86 18.90 -11.23
N GLY A 20 12.03 19.94 -11.33
CA GLY A 20 10.73 19.88 -12.03
C GLY A 20 10.86 19.74 -13.55
N PHE A 21 11.97 20.19 -14.16
CA PHE A 21 12.19 20.15 -15.61
C PHE A 21 12.32 18.73 -16.16
N PHE A 22 12.99 17.83 -15.43
CA PHE A 22 13.14 16.43 -15.82
C PHE A 22 12.08 15.51 -15.19
N LEU A 23 11.61 15.84 -13.99
CA LEU A 23 10.63 15.01 -13.28
C LEU A 23 9.28 14.95 -14.01
N GLY A 24 8.80 16.08 -14.54
CA GLY A 24 7.52 16.13 -15.26
C GLY A 24 7.47 15.21 -16.49
N PRO A 25 8.40 15.35 -17.45
CA PRO A 25 8.48 14.45 -18.61
C PRO A 25 8.63 12.97 -18.23
N ALA A 26 9.45 12.65 -17.22
CA ALA A 26 9.59 11.28 -16.73
C ALA A 26 8.26 10.72 -16.18
N MET A 27 7.50 11.53 -15.42
CA MET A 27 6.16 11.17 -14.96
C MET A 27 5.18 10.99 -16.12
N LEU A 28 5.24 11.78 -17.20
CA LEU A 28 4.39 11.56 -18.37
C LEU A 28 4.65 10.20 -19.03
N VAL A 29 5.93 9.85 -19.26
CA VAL A 29 6.30 8.56 -19.86
C VAL A 29 5.87 7.39 -18.98
N MET A 30 6.12 7.50 -17.67
CA MET A 30 5.70 6.47 -16.72
C MET A 30 4.16 6.37 -16.66
N ALA A 31 3.42 7.46 -16.78
CA ALA A 31 1.95 7.44 -16.76
C ALA A 31 1.40 6.71 -17.99
N VAL A 32 1.99 6.97 -19.16
CA VAL A 32 1.65 6.25 -20.39
C VAL A 32 1.92 4.76 -20.23
N TYR A 33 3.12 4.39 -19.77
CA TYR A 33 3.51 2.99 -19.58
C TYR A 33 2.59 2.26 -18.59
N LEU A 34 2.33 2.86 -17.43
CA LEU A 34 1.47 2.27 -16.39
C LEU A 34 0.04 2.07 -16.89
N LEU A 35 -0.58 3.09 -17.49
CA LEU A 35 -1.95 2.97 -17.99
C LEU A 35 -2.02 1.97 -19.15
N PHE A 36 -1.11 2.07 -20.13
CA PHE A 36 -1.16 1.22 -21.32
C PHE A 36 -1.01 -0.27 -20.97
N ASN A 37 -0.04 -0.63 -20.15
CA ASN A 37 0.15 -2.03 -19.75
C ASN A 37 -1.00 -2.53 -18.88
N ASN A 38 -1.51 -1.72 -17.96
CA ASN A 38 -2.63 -2.12 -17.11
C ASN A 38 -3.92 -2.40 -17.90
N GLU A 39 -4.16 -1.69 -19.02
CA GLU A 39 -5.28 -1.97 -19.92
C GLU A 39 -5.09 -3.31 -20.65
N GLY A 40 -3.86 -3.60 -21.09
CA GLY A 40 -3.48 -4.89 -21.67
C GLY A 40 -3.65 -6.03 -20.67
N ASP A 41 -3.11 -5.89 -19.46
CA ASP A 41 -3.20 -6.88 -18.38
C ASP A 41 -4.65 -7.16 -17.98
N TYR A 42 -5.48 -6.10 -17.89
CA TYR A 42 -6.91 -6.25 -17.62
C TYR A 42 -7.60 -7.11 -18.67
N LEU A 43 -7.34 -6.85 -19.95
CA LEU A 43 -7.95 -7.59 -21.07
C LEU A 43 -7.44 -9.02 -21.16
N ASN A 44 -6.13 -9.22 -21.00
CA ASN A 44 -5.50 -10.54 -21.01
C ASN A 44 -6.07 -11.41 -19.87
N THR A 45 -6.18 -10.84 -18.66
CA THR A 45 -6.77 -11.53 -17.51
C THR A 45 -8.25 -11.82 -17.75
N ALA A 46 -9.02 -10.89 -18.31
CA ALA A 46 -10.44 -11.11 -18.60
C ALA A 46 -10.65 -12.26 -19.60
N GLN A 47 -9.87 -12.30 -20.69
CA GLN A 47 -9.90 -13.38 -21.68
C GLN A 47 -9.46 -14.72 -21.07
N ALA A 48 -8.42 -14.72 -20.24
CA ALA A 48 -7.97 -15.93 -19.55
C ALA A 48 -9.02 -16.48 -18.58
N LEU A 49 -9.77 -15.62 -17.88
CA LEU A 49 -10.89 -16.02 -17.05
C LEU A 49 -12.05 -16.58 -17.89
N ASP A 50 -12.36 -15.99 -19.04
CA ASP A 50 -13.38 -16.48 -19.98
C ASP A 50 -13.00 -17.85 -20.58
N GLU A 51 -11.72 -18.05 -20.89
CA GLU A 51 -11.16 -19.31 -21.39
C GLU A 51 -11.21 -20.41 -20.31
N LEU A 52 -10.80 -20.08 -19.10
CA LEU A 52 -10.67 -21.04 -18.00
C LEU A 52 -12.03 -21.49 -17.45
N GLN A 53 -12.97 -20.57 -17.24
CA GLN A 53 -14.24 -20.83 -16.55
C GLN A 53 -15.02 -22.07 -17.05
N PRO A 54 -15.22 -22.29 -18.37
CA PRO A 54 -15.94 -23.46 -18.86
C PRO A 54 -15.17 -24.78 -18.72
N LEU A 55 -13.85 -24.75 -18.48
CA LEU A 55 -13.00 -25.93 -18.35
C LEU A 55 -12.96 -26.48 -16.91
N VAL A 56 -13.35 -25.66 -15.93
CA VAL A 56 -13.23 -25.97 -14.51
C VAL A 56 -14.22 -27.05 -14.08
N GLN A 57 -13.70 -28.10 -13.44
CA GLN A 57 -14.50 -29.17 -12.86
C GLN A 57 -14.49 -29.10 -11.33
N HIS A 58 -15.65 -29.22 -10.70
CA HIS A 58 -15.74 -29.28 -9.24
C HIS A 58 -15.23 -30.64 -8.73
N VAL A 59 -14.37 -30.65 -7.73
CA VAL A 59 -13.97 -31.88 -7.04
C VAL A 59 -14.94 -32.14 -5.90
N GLU A 60 -15.82 -33.11 -6.09
CA GLU A 60 -16.81 -33.52 -5.07
C GLU A 60 -16.16 -34.18 -3.85
N ASN A 61 -15.14 -35.00 -4.06
CA ASN A 61 -14.46 -35.75 -3.00
C ASN A 61 -12.99 -35.34 -2.89
N THR A 62 -12.66 -34.64 -1.80
CA THR A 62 -11.29 -34.21 -1.53
C THR A 62 -10.45 -35.28 -0.81
N ALA A 63 -11.01 -36.43 -0.44
CA ALA A 63 -10.31 -37.50 0.26
C ALA A 63 -9.40 -38.34 -0.64
N THR A 64 -9.58 -38.34 -1.95
CA THR A 64 -8.69 -39.07 -2.87
C THR A 64 -8.50 -38.27 -4.15
N PRO A 65 -7.27 -37.87 -4.50
CA PRO A 65 -7.02 -37.20 -5.77
C PRO A 65 -7.47 -38.06 -6.96
N ASP A 66 -8.41 -37.53 -7.75
CA ASP A 66 -8.97 -38.25 -8.89
C ASP A 66 -7.99 -38.19 -10.08
N ALA A 67 -7.46 -39.34 -10.48
CA ALA A 67 -6.56 -39.45 -11.63
C ALA A 67 -7.21 -39.00 -12.94
N ALA A 68 -8.54 -39.04 -13.06
CA ALA A 68 -9.26 -38.55 -14.23
C ALA A 68 -9.25 -37.01 -14.35
N LEU A 69 -8.92 -36.30 -13.27
CA LEU A 69 -8.80 -34.83 -13.23
C LEU A 69 -7.36 -34.34 -13.42
N GLU A 70 -6.39 -35.24 -13.57
CA GLU A 70 -4.98 -34.89 -13.74
C GLU A 70 -4.77 -33.98 -14.97
N GLY A 71 -4.06 -32.87 -14.76
CA GLY A 71 -3.81 -31.86 -15.79
C GLY A 71 -5.01 -31.01 -16.17
N LYS A 72 -6.18 -31.19 -15.52
CA LYS A 72 -7.38 -30.38 -15.77
C LYS A 72 -7.52 -29.25 -14.75
N PRO A 73 -8.11 -28.12 -15.14
CA PRO A 73 -8.54 -27.11 -14.18
C PRO A 73 -9.63 -27.66 -13.26
N VAL A 74 -9.40 -27.55 -11.96
CA VAL A 74 -10.29 -28.03 -10.92
C VAL A 74 -10.65 -26.91 -9.96
N HIS A 75 -11.85 -26.99 -9.41
CA HIS A 75 -12.27 -26.17 -8.29
C HIS A 75 -12.42 -27.03 -7.04
N LEU A 76 -11.80 -26.58 -5.96
CA LEU A 76 -11.96 -27.17 -4.63
C LEU A 76 -12.40 -26.10 -3.65
N SER A 77 -13.25 -26.47 -2.70
CA SER A 77 -13.70 -25.59 -1.64
C SER A 77 -13.93 -26.41 -0.38
N GLY A 78 -13.50 -25.90 0.77
CA GLY A 78 -13.59 -26.63 2.02
C GLY A 78 -12.68 -26.05 3.10
N THR A 79 -12.43 -26.83 4.14
CA THR A 79 -11.59 -26.40 5.25
C THR A 79 -10.17 -26.92 5.06
N ALA A 80 -9.23 -26.01 4.82
CA ALA A 80 -7.81 -26.33 4.87
C ALA A 80 -7.40 -26.60 6.33
N THR A 81 -6.64 -27.66 6.55
CA THR A 81 -6.20 -28.12 7.86
C THR A 81 -4.68 -28.28 7.92
N THR A 82 -4.11 -28.15 9.13
CA THR A 82 -2.71 -28.50 9.39
C THR A 82 -2.54 -29.06 10.80
N GLU A 83 -1.63 -30.02 10.92
CA GLU A 83 -1.16 -30.58 12.19
C GLU A 83 0.18 -29.96 12.62
N ASP A 84 0.76 -29.08 11.79
CA ASP A 84 2.05 -28.46 12.08
C ASP A 84 1.94 -27.56 13.32
N VAL A 85 2.89 -27.74 14.23
CA VAL A 85 3.10 -26.85 15.39
C VAL A 85 4.24 -25.88 15.04
N LEU A 86 3.89 -24.60 14.97
CA LEU A 86 4.84 -23.53 14.69
C LEU A 86 5.48 -23.07 15.99
N THR A 87 6.82 -22.96 15.98
CA THR A 87 7.61 -22.64 17.16
C THR A 87 8.48 -21.40 16.91
N ASP A 88 8.31 -20.39 17.75
CA ASP A 88 9.26 -19.29 17.88
C ASP A 88 10.28 -19.64 18.97
N ASP A 89 11.39 -20.27 18.56
CA ASP A 89 12.43 -20.75 19.47
C ASP A 89 13.07 -19.65 20.32
N THR A 90 13.05 -18.39 19.84
CA THR A 90 13.63 -17.26 20.58
C THR A 90 12.90 -17.00 21.89
N TYR A 91 11.58 -17.23 21.88
CA TYR A 91 10.70 -16.93 23.01
C TYR A 91 10.00 -18.17 23.58
N GLY A 92 10.23 -19.34 23.00
CA GLY A 92 9.60 -20.59 23.40
C GLY A 92 8.09 -20.64 23.13
N VAL A 93 7.59 -19.78 22.23
CA VAL A 93 6.14 -19.71 21.94
C VAL A 93 5.80 -20.73 20.87
N GLN A 94 4.86 -21.61 21.20
CA GLN A 94 4.39 -22.67 20.31
C GLN A 94 2.90 -22.54 20.06
N ALA A 95 2.49 -22.78 18.82
CA ALA A 95 1.08 -22.85 18.46
C ALA A 95 0.84 -23.73 17.23
N GLN A 96 -0.16 -24.60 17.30
CA GLN A 96 -0.64 -25.33 16.12
C GLN A 96 -1.45 -24.37 15.25
N GLY A 97 -1.01 -24.15 14.01
CA GLY A 97 -1.63 -23.18 13.13
C GLY A 97 -0.97 -23.09 11.76
N ILE A 98 -1.66 -22.45 10.82
CA ILE A 98 -1.15 -22.26 9.44
C ILE A 98 -0.02 -21.22 9.41
N MET A 99 -0.07 -20.23 10.29
CA MET A 99 0.92 -19.16 10.40
C MET A 99 1.04 -18.73 11.85
N LEU A 100 2.25 -18.39 12.30
CA LEU A 100 2.53 -17.75 13.58
C LEU A 100 3.36 -16.50 13.33
N ARG A 101 2.86 -15.35 13.79
CA ARG A 101 3.51 -14.04 13.63
C ARG A 101 3.89 -13.48 14.98
N ARG A 102 5.18 -13.22 15.18
CA ARG A 102 5.70 -12.40 16.28
C ARG A 102 5.64 -10.94 15.87
N ASN A 103 4.93 -10.11 16.64
CA ASN A 103 4.88 -8.66 16.45
C ASN A 103 5.60 -7.95 17.59
N VAL A 104 6.58 -7.13 17.23
CA VAL A 104 7.40 -6.35 18.17
C VAL A 104 7.01 -4.88 18.09
N GLN A 105 6.84 -4.24 19.25
CA GLN A 105 6.55 -2.81 19.33
C GLN A 105 7.42 -2.14 20.37
N TYR A 106 7.71 -0.87 20.14
CA TYR A 106 8.60 -0.04 20.95
C TYR A 106 7.83 1.16 21.49
N VAL A 107 8.05 1.52 22.74
CA VAL A 107 7.49 2.74 23.32
C VAL A 107 8.40 3.90 22.97
N GLN A 108 7.90 4.83 22.15
CA GLN A 108 8.69 5.96 21.68
C GLN A 108 7.85 7.20 21.50
N TRP A 109 8.50 8.36 21.56
CA TRP A 109 7.88 9.63 21.22
C TRP A 109 7.61 9.67 19.72
N VAL A 110 6.39 10.04 19.36
CA VAL A 110 5.95 10.29 17.99
C VAL A 110 5.66 11.77 17.82
N GLU A 111 6.35 12.42 16.89
CA GLU A 111 6.04 13.78 16.44
C GLU A 111 4.92 13.74 15.38
N LYS A 112 3.82 14.44 15.65
CA LYS A 112 2.76 14.71 14.67
C LYS A 112 2.78 16.17 14.28
N LYS A 113 2.94 16.44 12.98
CA LYS A 113 2.92 17.78 12.39
C LYS A 113 1.56 18.07 11.77
N THR A 114 0.90 19.12 12.21
CA THR A 114 -0.41 19.55 11.69
C THR A 114 -0.35 21.02 11.28
N LYS A 115 -0.98 21.36 10.16
CA LYS A 115 -1.10 22.76 9.74
C LYS A 115 -2.08 23.48 10.66
N ARG A 116 -1.71 24.64 11.17
CA ARG A 116 -2.56 25.41 12.07
C ARG A 116 -3.73 26.04 11.33
N THR A 117 -4.92 25.88 11.91
CA THR A 117 -6.11 26.67 11.62
C THR A 117 -6.31 27.73 12.70
N GLY A 118 -6.97 28.85 12.39
CA GLY A 118 -7.09 29.99 13.30
C GLY A 118 -7.71 29.66 14.67
N SER A 119 -8.48 28.58 14.75
CA SER A 119 -9.13 28.08 15.97
C SER A 119 -8.31 27.08 16.77
N ASP A 120 -7.16 26.59 16.27
CA ASP A 120 -6.38 25.56 16.96
C ASP A 120 -5.70 26.15 18.19
N THR A 121 -6.01 25.56 19.34
CA THR A 121 -5.41 25.88 20.65
C THR A 121 -4.76 24.63 21.23
N LYS A 122 -3.83 24.82 22.19
CA LYS A 122 -3.21 23.69 22.89
C LYS A 122 -4.30 22.95 23.69
N PRO A 123 -4.46 21.63 23.53
CA PRO A 123 -5.38 20.87 24.37
C PRO A 123 -4.97 20.97 25.84
N SER A 124 -5.94 21.15 26.73
CA SER A 124 -5.69 21.39 28.17
C SER A 124 -4.91 20.27 28.85
N PHE A 125 -5.02 19.04 28.35
CA PHE A 125 -4.32 17.87 28.86
C PHE A 125 -2.84 17.77 28.39
N MET A 126 -2.41 18.62 27.45
CA MET A 126 -1.04 18.60 26.93
C MET A 126 -0.15 19.65 27.60
N THR A 127 1.09 19.28 27.88
CA THR A 127 2.10 20.21 28.38
C THR A 127 2.63 21.14 27.28
N GLU A 128 3.26 22.25 27.66
CA GLU A 128 3.98 23.14 26.71
C GLU A 128 5.13 22.43 25.98
N ALA A 129 5.66 21.35 26.56
CA ALA A 129 6.66 20.54 25.88
C ALA A 129 6.03 19.70 24.77
N GLU A 130 4.89 19.06 25.05
CA GLU A 130 4.22 18.15 24.11
C GLU A 130 3.46 18.87 23.00
N TYR A 131 3.27 20.18 23.10
CA TYR A 131 2.66 21.00 22.07
C TYR A 131 3.56 22.21 21.77
N LYS A 132 4.13 22.26 20.57
CA LYS A 132 5.01 23.36 20.16
C LYS A 132 4.57 23.93 18.81
N ARG A 133 4.44 25.26 18.75
CA ARG A 133 4.20 25.98 17.49
C ARG A 133 5.52 26.27 16.79
N SER A 134 5.51 26.26 15.46
CA SER A 134 6.64 26.72 14.67
C SER A 134 6.87 28.22 14.87
N ARG A 135 8.09 28.70 14.56
CA ARG A 135 8.44 30.13 14.70
C ARG A 135 7.56 31.07 13.87
N ASP A 136 7.11 30.60 12.71
CA ASP A 136 6.22 31.31 11.79
C ASP A 136 4.72 31.05 12.10
N ASP A 137 4.42 30.30 13.15
CA ASP A 137 3.08 29.99 13.63
C ASP A 137 2.17 29.24 12.63
N GLU A 138 2.74 28.73 11.53
CA GLU A 138 2.03 27.98 10.48
C GLU A 138 1.77 26.52 10.89
N TRP A 139 2.65 25.93 11.70
CA TRP A 139 2.63 24.52 12.04
C TRP A 139 2.57 24.28 13.54
N ILE A 140 1.79 23.27 13.92
CA ILE A 140 1.73 22.72 15.27
C ILE A 140 2.40 21.36 15.26
N TYR A 141 3.30 21.15 16.22
CA TYR A 141 3.93 19.87 16.49
C TYR A 141 3.41 19.34 17.82
N SER A 142 2.80 18.16 17.80
CA SER A 142 2.41 17.43 19.01
C SER A 142 3.25 16.18 19.21
N TYR A 143 3.57 15.87 20.46
CA TYR A 143 4.40 14.73 20.84
C TYR A 143 3.60 13.84 21.77
N ASN A 144 3.51 12.56 21.45
CA ASN A 144 2.86 11.57 22.30
C ASN A 144 3.75 10.34 22.43
N LEU A 145 3.80 9.78 23.62
CA LEU A 145 4.44 8.50 23.87
C LEU A 145 3.50 7.38 23.44
N THR A 146 3.92 6.51 22.51
CA THR A 146 3.07 5.43 22.02
C THR A 146 3.87 4.22 21.54
N TRP A 147 3.18 3.10 21.37
CA TRP A 147 3.73 1.87 20.82
C TRP A 147 3.83 1.97 19.30
N VAL A 148 5.06 1.89 18.79
CA VAL A 148 5.37 1.94 17.36
C VAL A 148 5.96 0.61 16.89
N ASN A 149 5.61 0.17 15.67
CA ASN A 149 6.07 -1.10 15.13
C ASN A 149 7.54 -1.06 14.64
N ASN A 150 8.06 0.15 14.40
CA ASN A 150 9.44 0.38 13.98
C ASN A 150 10.03 1.54 14.79
N PRO A 151 11.30 1.46 15.22
CA PRO A 151 11.96 2.57 15.90
C PRO A 151 11.98 3.85 15.05
N ILE A 152 11.65 4.98 15.68
CA ILE A 152 11.61 6.32 15.10
C ILE A 152 12.89 7.06 15.44
N ASN A 153 13.56 7.58 14.41
CA ASN A 153 14.66 8.51 14.59
C ASN A 153 14.15 9.87 15.08
N SER A 154 14.34 10.16 16.37
CA SER A 154 13.94 11.43 16.97
C SER A 154 14.99 12.55 16.83
N ALA A 155 16.14 12.32 16.19
CA ALA A 155 17.20 13.35 16.08
C ALA A 155 16.71 14.62 15.36
N THR A 156 15.74 14.49 14.46
CA THR A 156 15.20 15.57 13.64
C THR A 156 13.90 16.17 14.18
N PHE A 157 13.45 15.80 15.38
CA PHE A 157 12.24 16.36 15.97
C PHE A 157 12.36 17.89 16.12
N HIS A 158 11.25 18.58 15.87
CA HIS A 158 11.17 20.03 15.90
C HIS A 158 11.44 20.58 17.30
N ASN A 159 10.90 19.93 18.32
CA ASN A 159 11.14 20.29 19.71
C ASN A 159 12.46 19.69 20.21
N GLU A 160 13.40 20.57 20.55
CA GLU A 160 14.72 20.26 21.11
C GLU A 160 14.66 19.34 22.32
N ARG A 161 13.62 19.46 23.15
CA ARG A 161 13.43 18.58 24.32
C ARG A 161 13.28 17.11 23.96
N TYR A 162 12.71 16.80 22.79
CA TYR A 162 12.51 15.42 22.33
C TYR A 162 13.53 15.00 21.27
N ARG A 163 14.47 15.87 20.89
CA ARG A 163 15.54 15.50 19.95
C ARG A 163 16.39 14.41 20.57
N SER A 164 16.58 13.32 19.83
CA SER A 164 17.33 12.15 20.29
C SER A 164 16.80 11.53 21.60
N ALA A 165 15.54 11.79 21.96
CA ALA A 165 14.91 11.21 23.15
C ALA A 165 14.56 9.72 22.96
N ASN A 166 14.35 9.26 21.73
CA ASN A 166 14.02 7.87 21.45
C ASN A 166 15.26 6.99 21.45
N TYR A 167 15.16 5.86 22.13
CA TYR A 167 16.11 4.76 22.09
C TYR A 167 15.34 3.42 22.18
N THR A 168 16.06 2.30 22.13
CA THR A 168 15.49 0.95 22.30
C THR A 168 16.36 0.18 23.26
N HIS A 169 15.80 -0.37 24.34
CA HIS A 169 16.56 -1.17 25.31
C HIS A 169 16.91 -2.56 24.81
N TYR A 170 16.05 -3.09 23.95
CA TYR A 170 16.14 -4.41 23.38
C TYR A 170 15.73 -4.34 21.91
N LYS A 171 16.37 -5.13 21.05
CA LYS A 171 16.03 -5.20 19.62
C LYS A 171 15.55 -6.60 19.32
N ALA A 172 14.36 -6.69 18.72
CA ALA A 172 13.83 -7.93 18.19
C ALA A 172 13.11 -7.71 16.87
N ASP A 173 13.13 -8.76 16.06
CA ASP A 173 12.53 -8.76 14.75
C ASP A 173 11.09 -9.25 14.81
N THR A 174 10.22 -8.60 14.05
CA THR A 174 8.92 -9.16 13.68
C THR A 174 9.17 -10.29 12.68
N ILE A 175 8.64 -11.49 12.95
CA ILE A 175 8.81 -12.66 12.07
C ILE A 175 7.47 -13.31 11.78
N GLU A 176 7.39 -14.01 10.65
CA GLU A 176 6.27 -14.85 10.26
C GLU A 176 6.77 -16.25 9.95
N LEU A 177 6.24 -17.23 10.69
CA LEU A 177 6.46 -18.65 10.49
C LEU A 177 5.22 -19.23 9.81
N TRP A 178 5.43 -20.16 8.88
CA TRP A 178 4.36 -20.74 8.06
C TRP A 178 4.43 -22.27 8.13
N ALA A 179 3.26 -22.90 8.21
CA ALA A 179 3.12 -24.34 8.14
C ALA A 179 3.59 -24.85 6.76
N LYS A 180 4.21 -26.03 6.75
CA LYS A 180 4.69 -26.70 5.54
C LYS A 180 3.70 -27.74 5.03
N ASN A 181 2.81 -28.22 5.91
CA ASN A 181 1.84 -29.26 5.63
C ASN A 181 0.43 -28.73 5.87
N VAL A 182 -0.06 -27.91 4.94
CA VAL A 182 -1.45 -27.47 4.90
C VAL A 182 -2.18 -28.22 3.80
N GLN A 183 -3.29 -28.85 4.15
CA GLN A 183 -4.02 -29.75 3.27
C GLN A 183 -5.49 -29.32 3.14
N LEU A 184 -6.07 -29.54 1.97
CA LEU A 184 -7.51 -29.43 1.73
C LEU A 184 -8.01 -30.83 1.33
N GLY A 185 -8.57 -31.56 2.29
CA GLY A 185 -8.68 -33.02 2.16
C GLY A 185 -7.29 -33.64 2.03
N ASN A 186 -7.07 -34.47 1.01
CA ASN A 186 -5.79 -35.11 0.71
C ASN A 186 -4.97 -34.36 -0.35
N TYR A 187 -5.37 -33.12 -0.68
CA TYR A 187 -4.58 -32.23 -1.52
C TYR A 187 -3.69 -31.32 -0.69
N LYS A 188 -2.42 -31.19 -1.05
CA LYS A 188 -1.45 -30.31 -0.37
C LYS A 188 -1.41 -28.94 -1.03
N LEU A 189 -1.67 -27.89 -0.25
CA LEU A 189 -1.54 -26.51 -0.71
C LEU A 189 -0.08 -26.16 -1.01
N THR A 190 0.13 -25.29 -1.99
CA THR A 190 1.47 -24.76 -2.32
C THR A 190 1.88 -23.66 -1.34
N ASP A 191 3.18 -23.39 -1.22
CA ASP A 191 3.69 -22.32 -0.35
C ASP A 191 3.09 -20.94 -0.70
N ASN A 192 2.83 -20.69 -1.99
CA ASN A 192 2.17 -19.46 -2.44
C ASN A 192 0.73 -19.38 -1.92
N GLN A 193 -0.05 -20.45 -2.06
CA GLN A 193 -1.42 -20.54 -1.55
C GLN A 193 -1.46 -20.41 -0.02
N ILE A 194 -0.56 -21.06 0.69
CA ILE A 194 -0.45 -20.96 2.16
C ILE A 194 -0.21 -19.51 2.59
N ARG A 195 0.73 -18.81 1.94
CA ARG A 195 1.05 -17.40 2.26
C ARG A 195 -0.10 -16.42 1.99
N ARG A 196 -1.09 -16.80 1.18
CA ARG A 196 -2.30 -16.01 0.93
C ARG A 196 -3.36 -16.21 2.03
N ILE A 197 -3.18 -17.18 2.93
CA ILE A 197 -4.06 -17.37 4.09
C ILE A 197 -3.65 -16.38 5.18
N ALA A 198 -4.42 -15.30 5.30
CA ALA A 198 -4.16 -14.26 6.31
C ALA A 198 -4.34 -14.77 7.75
N ALA A 199 -3.66 -14.09 8.68
CA ALA A 199 -3.87 -14.20 10.12
C ALA A 199 -5.35 -13.92 10.46
N ASP A 200 -6.00 -14.84 11.19
CA ASP A 200 -7.35 -14.60 11.72
C ASP A 200 -7.33 -13.70 12.96
N GLY A 201 -6.14 -13.33 13.42
CA GLY A 201 -5.92 -12.39 14.51
C GLY A 201 -5.97 -13.04 15.89
N LYS A 202 -6.18 -14.37 15.99
CA LYS A 202 -6.18 -15.09 17.28
C LYS A 202 -4.83 -14.89 17.96
N ARG A 203 -4.86 -14.39 19.19
CA ARG A 203 -3.66 -14.20 20.01
C ARG A 203 -3.14 -15.54 20.51
N VAL A 204 -1.82 -15.62 20.64
CA VAL A 204 -1.12 -16.71 21.32
C VAL A 204 -0.39 -16.06 22.49
N PRO A 205 -0.88 -16.24 23.73
CA PRO A 205 -0.20 -15.70 24.89
C PRO A 205 1.19 -16.33 25.02
N PRO A 206 2.23 -15.53 25.33
CA PRO A 206 3.53 -16.09 25.71
C PRO A 206 3.37 -16.96 26.97
N GLN A 207 3.95 -18.15 26.94
CA GLN A 207 3.81 -19.14 28.03
C GLN A 207 4.82 -18.91 29.16
N GLN A 208 5.99 -18.37 28.83
CA GLN A 208 7.08 -18.14 29.77
C GLN A 208 7.91 -16.92 29.35
N VAL A 209 8.63 -16.35 30.30
CA VAL A 209 9.72 -15.43 29.98
C VAL A 209 10.94 -16.28 29.60
N PRO A 210 11.69 -15.97 28.54
CA PRO A 210 12.93 -16.68 28.24
C PRO A 210 13.97 -16.46 29.35
N GLU A 211 14.78 -17.48 29.65
CA GLU A 211 15.77 -17.44 30.74
C GLU A 211 16.73 -16.25 30.62
N ALA A 212 17.18 -15.95 29.40
CA ALA A 212 18.04 -14.81 29.09
C ALA A 212 17.40 -13.44 29.43
N LEU A 213 16.08 -13.38 29.55
CA LEU A 213 15.31 -12.17 29.77
C LEU A 213 14.65 -12.09 31.16
N HIS A 214 14.77 -13.11 32.01
CA HIS A 214 14.10 -13.17 33.33
C HIS A 214 14.30 -11.93 34.21
N LYS A 215 15.43 -11.22 34.09
CA LYS A 215 15.73 -10.02 34.89
C LYS A 215 15.13 -8.72 34.33
N HIS A 216 14.69 -8.75 33.07
CA HIS A 216 14.38 -7.56 32.28
C HIS A 216 13.00 -7.63 31.63
N ALA A 217 12.29 -8.73 31.80
CA ALA A 217 11.05 -8.99 31.12
C ALA A 217 10.03 -9.66 32.02
N MET A 218 8.75 -9.44 31.72
CA MET A 218 7.65 -10.10 32.40
C MET A 218 6.46 -10.29 31.46
N LEU A 219 5.59 -11.22 31.83
CA LEU A 219 4.33 -11.45 31.13
C LEU A 219 3.26 -10.55 31.72
N HIS A 220 2.51 -9.86 30.87
CA HIS A 220 1.34 -9.11 31.30
C HIS A 220 0.26 -9.13 30.20
N GLY A 221 -0.87 -9.76 30.51
CA GLY A 221 -1.91 -10.04 29.52
C GLY A 221 -1.34 -10.87 28.35
N GLU A 222 -1.59 -10.41 27.12
CA GLU A 222 -1.20 -11.09 25.87
C GLU A 222 0.21 -10.73 25.37
N TYR A 223 1.05 -10.15 26.23
CA TYR A 223 2.34 -9.59 25.84
C TYR A 223 3.47 -10.03 26.76
N LEU A 224 4.65 -10.22 26.14
CA LEU A 224 5.94 -10.21 26.82
C LEU A 224 6.46 -8.77 26.79
N PHE A 225 6.55 -8.13 27.95
CA PHE A 225 7.15 -6.82 28.09
C PHE A 225 8.62 -6.98 28.44
N ILE A 226 9.47 -6.17 27.82
CA ILE A 226 10.92 -6.13 28.04
C ILE A 226 11.30 -4.68 28.25
N GLY A 227 11.92 -4.38 29.38
CA GLY A 227 12.54 -3.09 29.67
C GLY A 227 13.97 -3.28 30.14
N ARG A 228 14.62 -2.23 30.62
CA ARG A 228 15.98 -2.36 31.17
C ARG A 228 16.14 -1.44 32.37
N ALA A 229 16.65 -2.02 33.47
CA ALA A 229 17.05 -1.25 34.63
C ALA A 229 18.16 -0.27 34.24
N PRO A 230 18.16 0.98 34.75
CA PRO A 230 19.31 1.87 34.64
C PRO A 230 20.60 1.14 35.07
N GLU A 231 21.73 1.45 34.44
CA GLU A 231 23.02 0.85 34.81
C GLU A 231 23.30 1.03 36.31
N GLY A 232 23.59 -0.08 37.00
CA GLY A 232 23.81 -0.11 38.45
C GLY A 232 22.56 -0.40 39.29
N SER A 233 21.36 -0.43 38.70
CA SER A 233 20.14 -0.86 39.40
C SER A 233 19.88 -2.35 39.18
N SER A 234 19.66 -3.10 40.26
CA SER A 234 19.15 -4.48 40.20
C SER A 234 17.65 -4.56 39.90
N TYR A 235 16.98 -3.41 39.83
CA TYR A 235 15.53 -3.31 39.74
C TYR A 235 15.11 -2.32 38.64
N TYR A 236 14.33 -2.83 37.68
CA TYR A 236 13.50 -2.01 36.80
C TYR A 236 12.05 -2.32 37.15
N PRO A 237 11.28 -1.36 37.70
CA PRO A 237 9.84 -1.53 37.78
C PRO A 237 9.28 -1.39 36.36
N LEU A 238 9.31 -2.48 35.60
CA LEU A 238 8.60 -2.54 34.33
C LEU A 238 7.11 -2.39 34.65
N ASP A 239 6.52 -1.24 34.30
CA ASP A 239 5.09 -0.99 34.48
C ASP A 239 4.39 -0.95 33.11
N PRO A 240 3.61 -1.99 32.75
CA PRO A 240 2.84 -2.04 31.51
C PRO A 240 1.78 -0.95 31.41
N GLN A 241 1.35 -0.39 32.55
CA GLN A 241 0.37 0.69 32.62
C GLN A 241 1.02 2.07 32.54
N ALA A 242 2.32 2.17 32.83
CA ALA A 242 3.12 3.38 32.69
C ALA A 242 4.43 3.13 31.91
N PRO A 243 4.33 2.74 30.61
CA PRO A 243 5.49 2.37 29.82
C PRO A 243 6.44 3.56 29.60
N SER A 244 7.75 3.28 29.59
CA SER A 244 8.81 4.27 29.40
C SER A 244 9.45 4.15 28.01
N VAL A 245 10.08 5.24 27.54
CA VAL A 245 10.78 5.24 26.25
C VAL A 245 11.78 4.09 26.20
N GLY A 246 11.76 3.33 25.10
CA GLY A 246 12.68 2.22 24.88
C GLY A 246 12.21 0.87 25.42
N ASP A 247 11.12 0.83 26.19
CA ASP A 247 10.41 -0.40 26.52
C ASP A 247 9.91 -1.09 25.24
N VAL A 248 9.91 -2.41 25.27
CA VAL A 248 9.49 -3.28 24.17
C VAL A 248 8.35 -4.16 24.65
N ARG A 249 7.36 -4.37 23.80
CA ARG A 249 6.38 -5.43 24.00
C ARG A 249 6.31 -6.31 22.78
N ILE A 250 6.18 -7.60 23.02
CA ILE A 250 6.12 -8.62 21.99
C ILE A 250 4.80 -9.36 22.16
N SER A 251 4.14 -9.63 21.06
CA SER A 251 2.91 -10.42 21.04
C SER A 251 2.91 -11.36 19.86
N TRP A 252 2.19 -12.48 20.01
CA TRP A 252 2.04 -13.46 18.95
C TRP A 252 0.60 -13.48 18.46
N ARG A 253 0.44 -13.66 17.15
CA ARG A 253 -0.83 -13.94 16.50
C ARG A 253 -0.67 -15.16 15.62
N GLN A 254 -1.71 -15.96 15.54
CA GLN A 254 -1.71 -17.12 14.65
C GLN A 254 -2.83 -17.02 13.61
N THR A 255 -2.70 -17.84 12.59
CA THR A 255 -3.83 -18.32 11.79
C THR A 255 -4.22 -19.68 12.34
N SER A 256 -5.49 -19.85 12.73
CA SER A 256 -6.00 -21.13 13.23
C SER A 256 -5.65 -22.30 12.30
N PRO A 257 -5.47 -23.51 12.83
CA PRO A 257 -5.07 -24.67 12.04
C PRO A 257 -6.13 -25.11 11.03
N GLN A 258 -7.36 -24.61 11.16
CA GLN A 258 -8.48 -24.87 10.27
C GLN A 258 -8.98 -23.55 9.66
N ARG A 259 -8.98 -23.44 8.33
CA ARG A 259 -9.47 -22.26 7.62
C ARG A 259 -10.29 -22.63 6.39
N PRO A 260 -11.47 -22.03 6.18
CA PRO A 260 -12.17 -22.17 4.91
C PRO A 260 -11.31 -21.58 3.79
N VAL A 261 -11.20 -22.31 2.69
CA VAL A 261 -10.54 -21.88 1.47
C VAL A 261 -11.31 -22.36 0.26
N SER A 262 -11.18 -21.64 -0.83
CA SER A 262 -11.58 -22.10 -2.15
C SER A 262 -10.50 -21.77 -3.16
N LEU A 263 -10.34 -22.61 -4.17
CA LEU A 263 -9.33 -22.42 -5.19
C LEU A 263 -9.79 -22.92 -6.55
N VAL A 264 -9.21 -22.33 -7.61
CA VAL A 264 -9.29 -22.82 -8.98
C VAL A 264 -7.87 -22.87 -9.53
N ALA A 265 -7.40 -24.08 -9.84
CA ALA A 265 -6.05 -24.35 -10.31
C ALA A 265 -6.01 -25.65 -11.13
N VAL A 266 -4.90 -25.93 -11.81
CA VAL A 266 -4.70 -27.20 -12.52
C VAL A 266 -4.28 -28.28 -11.52
N GLN A 267 -4.91 -29.46 -11.56
CA GLN A 267 -4.51 -30.58 -10.73
C GLN A 267 -3.19 -31.18 -11.23
N LYS A 268 -2.26 -31.41 -10.31
CA LYS A 268 -1.03 -32.17 -10.54
C LYS A 268 -0.75 -33.14 -9.40
N GLY A 269 -1.14 -34.39 -9.55
CA GLY A 269 -1.21 -35.38 -8.50
C GLY A 269 -2.07 -34.86 -7.34
N ASN A 270 -1.48 -34.75 -6.15
CA ASN A 270 -2.14 -34.20 -4.97
C ASN A 270 -1.81 -32.70 -4.73
N ARG A 271 -1.29 -31.99 -5.74
CA ARG A 271 -0.93 -30.57 -5.67
C ARG A 271 -1.63 -29.78 -6.77
N PHE A 272 -1.37 -28.49 -6.78
CA PHE A 272 -1.95 -27.53 -7.71
C PHE A 272 -0.86 -26.77 -8.46
N GLU A 273 -1.12 -26.48 -9.73
CA GLU A 273 -0.34 -25.55 -10.53
C GLU A 273 -1.24 -24.44 -11.10
N PRO A 274 -0.70 -23.22 -11.28
CA PRO A 274 -1.43 -22.16 -11.96
C PRO A 274 -1.85 -22.57 -13.38
N TYR A 275 -3.03 -22.13 -13.80
CA TYR A 275 -3.46 -22.26 -15.19
C TYR A 275 -2.74 -21.23 -16.06
N THR A 276 -2.20 -21.64 -17.21
CA THR A 276 -1.64 -20.71 -18.20
C THR A 276 -2.56 -20.67 -19.41
N ALA A 277 -3.18 -19.52 -19.65
CA ALA A 277 -4.10 -19.32 -20.77
C ALA A 277 -3.37 -19.20 -22.12
N THR A 278 -4.10 -19.31 -23.22
CA THR A 278 -3.55 -19.20 -24.58
C THR A 278 -2.85 -17.87 -24.85
N ASN A 279 -3.28 -16.79 -24.20
CA ASN A 279 -2.67 -15.47 -24.28
C ASN A 279 -1.45 -15.28 -23.35
N GLY A 280 -1.01 -16.33 -22.65
CA GLY A 280 0.12 -16.33 -21.73
C GLY A 280 -0.20 -15.80 -20.33
N ALA A 281 -1.43 -15.36 -20.05
CA ALA A 281 -1.81 -14.94 -18.71
C ALA A 281 -1.90 -16.15 -17.76
N VAL A 282 -1.43 -15.98 -16.53
CA VAL A 282 -1.40 -17.02 -15.51
C VAL A 282 -2.48 -16.77 -14.47
N ILE A 283 -3.37 -17.75 -14.27
CA ILE A 283 -4.51 -17.68 -13.35
C ILE A 283 -4.32 -18.70 -12.22
N ASP A 284 -4.27 -18.22 -10.98
CA ASP A 284 -4.29 -19.01 -9.75
C ASP A 284 -5.28 -18.38 -8.77
N LEU A 285 -6.54 -18.83 -8.83
CA LEU A 285 -7.59 -18.30 -7.97
C LEU A 285 -7.50 -19.01 -6.62
N PHE A 286 -7.38 -18.24 -5.55
CA PHE A 286 -7.35 -18.77 -4.19
C PHE A 286 -7.92 -17.71 -3.24
N TYR A 287 -8.87 -18.14 -2.42
CA TYR A 287 -9.63 -17.31 -1.50
C TYR A 287 -9.74 -17.98 -0.14
N THR A 288 -9.90 -17.17 0.92
CA THR A 288 -10.03 -17.63 2.32
C THR A 288 -11.50 -17.74 2.76
N ASP A 289 -12.38 -18.04 1.81
CA ASP A 289 -13.83 -18.19 1.98
C ASP A 289 -14.26 -19.47 1.25
N THR A 290 -15.34 -20.10 1.67
CA THR A 290 -15.93 -21.26 0.97
C THR A 290 -16.77 -20.77 -0.21
N LEU A 291 -16.13 -20.49 -1.34
CA LEU A 291 -16.82 -20.04 -2.56
C LEU A 291 -17.11 -21.22 -3.50
N GLY A 292 -18.16 -21.07 -4.31
CA GLY A 292 -18.39 -21.90 -5.49
C GLY A 292 -17.64 -21.40 -6.73
N ILE A 293 -17.71 -22.16 -7.82
CA ILE A 293 -17.04 -21.84 -9.09
C ILE A 293 -17.41 -20.43 -9.57
N THR A 294 -18.71 -20.16 -9.76
CA THR A 294 -19.19 -18.87 -10.28
C THR A 294 -18.73 -17.70 -9.41
N GLN A 295 -18.82 -17.85 -8.09
CA GLN A 295 -18.37 -16.83 -7.13
C GLN A 295 -16.86 -16.57 -7.21
N CYS A 296 -16.03 -17.60 -7.44
CA CYS A 296 -14.59 -17.43 -7.65
C CYS A 296 -14.32 -16.56 -8.88
N PHE A 297 -14.98 -16.83 -10.00
CA PHE A 297 -14.82 -16.05 -11.22
C PHE A 297 -15.38 -14.63 -11.11
N ASP A 298 -16.53 -14.45 -10.47
CA ASP A 298 -17.12 -13.12 -10.22
C ASP A 298 -16.18 -12.27 -9.35
N LYS A 299 -15.60 -12.86 -8.30
CA LYS A 299 -14.61 -12.19 -7.44
C LYS A 299 -13.33 -11.87 -8.19
N ALA A 300 -12.85 -12.77 -9.05
CA ALA A 300 -11.68 -12.52 -9.91
C ALA A 300 -11.92 -11.36 -10.89
N ARG A 301 -13.08 -11.34 -11.58
CA ARG A 301 -13.47 -10.27 -12.51
C ARG A 301 -13.65 -8.93 -11.80
N SER A 302 -14.27 -8.94 -10.63
CA SER A 302 -14.43 -7.75 -9.77
C SER A 302 -13.07 -7.20 -9.35
N THR A 303 -12.16 -8.07 -8.89
CA THR A 303 -10.79 -7.68 -8.49
C THR A 303 -10.02 -7.09 -9.68
N ASN A 304 -10.09 -7.75 -10.85
CA ASN A 304 -9.46 -7.24 -12.08
C ASN A 304 -10.02 -5.86 -12.47
N THR A 305 -11.33 -5.66 -12.33
CA THR A 305 -12.00 -4.38 -12.58
C THR A 305 -11.57 -3.31 -11.58
N VAL A 306 -11.52 -3.63 -10.28
CA VAL A 306 -11.09 -2.68 -9.23
C VAL A 306 -9.64 -2.27 -9.45
N ASN A 307 -8.75 -3.22 -9.76
CA ASN A 307 -7.34 -2.93 -10.09
C ASN A 307 -7.23 -2.01 -11.31
N LEU A 308 -7.98 -2.29 -12.38
CA LEU A 308 -8.07 -1.43 -13.55
C LEU A 308 -8.40 0.02 -13.16
N TRP A 309 -9.45 0.23 -12.36
CA TRP A 309 -9.88 1.56 -11.95
C TRP A 309 -8.88 2.25 -11.00
N MET A 310 -8.27 1.52 -10.07
CA MET A 310 -7.26 2.08 -9.16
C MET A 310 -6.04 2.58 -9.93
N VAL A 311 -5.54 1.79 -10.89
CA VAL A 311 -4.40 2.20 -11.72
C VAL A 311 -4.78 3.34 -12.67
N ARG A 312 -6.01 3.35 -13.21
CA ARG A 312 -6.54 4.50 -13.98
C ARG A 312 -6.53 5.78 -13.16
N MET A 313 -7.04 5.74 -11.93
CA MET A 313 -7.05 6.89 -11.03
C MET A 313 -5.61 7.34 -10.71
N GLY A 314 -4.72 6.40 -10.38
CA GLY A 314 -3.31 6.70 -10.10
C GLY A 314 -2.58 7.32 -11.29
N GLY A 315 -2.75 6.75 -12.49
CA GLY A 315 -2.14 7.27 -13.71
C GLY A 315 -2.70 8.63 -14.12
N TRP A 316 -4.01 8.87 -13.95
CA TRP A 316 -4.62 10.18 -14.14
C TRP A 316 -4.06 11.24 -13.17
N LEU A 317 -3.96 10.90 -11.88
CA LEU A 317 -3.33 11.78 -10.88
C LEU A 317 -1.86 12.06 -11.23
N MET A 318 -1.15 11.07 -11.77
CA MET A 318 0.24 11.23 -12.20
C MET A 318 0.38 12.14 -13.42
N PHE A 319 -0.52 12.03 -14.41
CA PHE A 319 -0.60 12.98 -15.53
C PHE A 319 -0.87 14.40 -15.05
N TRP A 320 -1.85 14.59 -14.16
CA TRP A 320 -2.15 15.90 -13.58
C TRP A 320 -0.93 16.48 -12.84
N GLY A 321 -0.29 15.67 -11.99
CA GLY A 321 0.93 16.04 -11.26
C GLY A 321 2.08 16.40 -12.19
N ALA A 322 2.28 15.64 -13.28
CA ALA A 322 3.32 15.91 -14.27
C ALA A 322 3.15 17.29 -14.92
N PHE A 323 1.94 17.61 -15.40
CA PHE A 323 1.67 18.93 -15.99
C PHE A 323 1.77 20.06 -14.95
N ALA A 324 1.32 19.83 -13.72
CA ALA A 324 1.42 20.81 -12.63
C ALA A 324 2.88 21.14 -12.29
N CYS A 325 3.76 20.13 -12.30
CA CYS A 325 5.19 20.29 -12.11
C CYS A 325 5.88 21.00 -13.28
N MET A 326 5.42 20.80 -14.52
CA MET A 326 6.03 21.40 -15.73
C MET A 326 5.61 22.84 -15.99
N LEU A 327 4.33 23.20 -15.76
CA LEU A 327 3.80 24.52 -16.12
C LEU A 327 4.43 25.66 -15.31
N ARG A 328 4.75 25.43 -14.04
CA ARG A 328 5.37 26.44 -13.15
C ARG A 328 6.77 26.88 -13.60
N PRO A 329 7.75 25.98 -13.84
CA PRO A 329 9.06 26.39 -14.36
C PRO A 329 8.98 26.92 -15.80
N LEU A 330 8.15 26.34 -16.66
CA LEU A 330 8.03 26.80 -18.06
C LEU A 330 7.39 28.19 -18.19
N ALA A 331 6.56 28.61 -17.25
CA ALA A 331 5.97 29.95 -17.22
C ALA A 331 7.01 31.07 -17.15
N GLY A 332 8.18 30.82 -16.55
CA GLY A 332 9.29 31.78 -16.52
C GLY A 332 10.06 31.88 -17.83
N MET A 333 9.94 30.88 -18.72
CA MET A 333 10.77 30.74 -19.93
C MET A 333 9.98 30.99 -21.22
N VAL A 334 8.70 30.61 -21.26
CA VAL A 334 7.88 30.63 -22.48
C VAL A 334 6.63 31.50 -22.28
N PRO A 335 6.41 32.55 -23.11
CA PRO A 335 5.27 33.46 -22.96
C PRO A 335 3.90 32.77 -22.98
N VAL A 336 3.76 31.69 -23.76
CA VAL A 336 2.53 30.89 -23.81
C VAL A 336 2.29 30.19 -22.47
N CYS A 337 3.30 29.51 -21.92
CA CYS A 337 3.21 28.87 -20.60
C CYS A 337 2.97 29.89 -19.49
N ARG A 338 3.48 31.12 -19.62
CA ARG A 338 3.24 32.21 -18.68
C ARG A 338 1.76 32.58 -18.62
N LYS A 339 1.13 32.82 -19.78
CA LYS A 339 -0.32 33.09 -19.87
C LYS A 339 -1.15 31.95 -19.29
N LEU A 340 -0.74 30.71 -19.54
CA LEU A 340 -1.40 29.53 -18.99
C LEU A 340 -1.25 29.46 -17.46
N ALA A 341 -0.06 29.72 -16.92
CA ALA A 341 0.14 29.71 -15.48
C ALA A 341 -0.65 30.83 -14.77
N GLU A 342 -0.68 32.03 -15.35
CA GLU A 342 -1.47 33.18 -14.87
C GLU A 342 -2.99 32.91 -14.93
N ALA A 343 -3.47 32.12 -15.89
CA ALA A 343 -4.88 31.74 -16.03
C ALA A 343 -5.34 30.65 -15.04
N GLY A 344 -4.43 30.07 -14.26
CA GLY A 344 -4.72 28.99 -13.32
C GLY A 344 -4.03 27.69 -13.70
N ALA A 345 -2.72 27.60 -13.44
CA ALA A 345 -1.87 26.46 -13.76
C ALA A 345 -2.47 25.09 -13.35
N GLU A 346 -3.13 25.03 -12.19
CA GLU A 346 -3.70 23.79 -11.65
C GLU A 346 -4.90 23.29 -12.48
N VAL A 347 -5.79 24.19 -12.90
CA VAL A 347 -6.95 23.87 -13.74
C VAL A 347 -6.51 23.41 -15.13
N ILE A 348 -5.52 24.07 -15.70
CA ILE A 348 -4.97 23.70 -17.02
C ILE A 348 -4.23 22.36 -16.94
N SER A 349 -3.46 22.13 -15.87
CA SER A 349 -2.79 20.85 -15.64
C SER A 349 -3.79 19.70 -15.53
N LEU A 350 -4.89 19.92 -14.83
CA LEU A 350 -5.95 18.93 -14.67
C LEU A 350 -6.59 18.59 -16.01
N LEU A 351 -6.87 19.62 -16.83
CA LEU A 351 -7.46 19.46 -18.15
C LEU A 351 -6.53 18.72 -19.11
N LEU A 352 -5.26 19.13 -19.21
CA LEU A 352 -4.25 18.44 -20.02
C LEU A 352 -4.04 17.00 -19.53
N GLY A 353 -3.94 16.81 -18.21
CA GLY A 353 -3.76 15.49 -17.62
C GLY A 353 -4.92 14.54 -17.94
N THR A 354 -6.16 15.05 -17.86
CA THR A 354 -7.36 14.29 -18.23
C THR A 354 -7.39 13.93 -19.71
N ILE A 355 -7.06 14.86 -20.60
CA ILE A 355 -6.99 14.56 -22.05
C ILE A 355 -5.92 13.50 -22.32
N CYS A 356 -4.72 13.65 -21.78
CA CYS A 356 -3.64 12.69 -21.99
C CYS A 356 -3.94 11.30 -21.41
N SER A 357 -4.57 11.21 -20.23
CA SER A 357 -4.97 9.94 -19.66
C SER A 357 -6.04 9.26 -20.51
N LEU A 358 -7.06 10.01 -20.95
CA LEU A 358 -8.12 9.48 -21.82
C LEU A 358 -7.58 9.04 -23.17
N LEU A 359 -6.67 9.81 -23.77
CA LEU A 359 -6.00 9.43 -25.02
C LEU A 359 -5.19 8.14 -24.85
N THR A 360 -4.40 8.04 -23.78
CA THR A 360 -3.61 6.84 -23.50
C THR A 360 -4.49 5.60 -23.35
N ILE A 361 -5.55 5.70 -22.55
CA ILE A 361 -6.52 4.61 -22.36
C ILE A 361 -7.20 4.27 -23.70
N SER A 362 -7.64 5.28 -24.47
CA SER A 362 -8.30 5.05 -25.76
C SER A 362 -7.38 4.37 -26.76
N VAL A 363 -6.12 4.79 -26.83
CA VAL A 363 -5.10 4.20 -27.72
C VAL A 363 -4.80 2.76 -27.33
N SER A 364 -4.69 2.45 -26.03
CA SER A 364 -4.49 1.06 -25.58
C SER A 364 -5.63 0.13 -26.01
N TRP A 365 -6.85 0.64 -26.15
CA TRP A 365 -8.01 -0.13 -26.60
C TRP A 365 -8.11 -0.29 -28.12
N LEU A 366 -7.30 0.41 -28.93
CA LEU A 366 -7.36 0.31 -30.39
C LEU A 366 -7.07 -1.11 -30.89
N PHE A 367 -6.18 -1.83 -30.22
CA PHE A 367 -5.74 -3.17 -30.64
C PHE A 367 -6.69 -4.28 -30.18
N CYS A 368 -7.50 -4.05 -29.14
CA CYS A 368 -8.32 -5.10 -28.53
C CYS A 368 -9.84 -4.84 -28.62
N ARG A 369 -10.28 -3.58 -28.71
CA ARG A 369 -11.70 -3.16 -28.79
C ARG A 369 -11.85 -1.88 -29.64
N PRO A 370 -11.60 -1.96 -30.97
CA PRO A 370 -11.47 -0.80 -31.83
C PRO A 370 -12.71 0.10 -31.88
N VAL A 371 -13.92 -0.47 -31.80
CA VAL A 371 -15.17 0.32 -31.81
C VAL A 371 -15.26 1.24 -30.59
N PHE A 372 -15.01 0.73 -29.38
CA PHE A 372 -15.02 1.53 -28.16
C PHE A 372 -13.92 2.59 -28.16
N ALA A 373 -12.72 2.23 -28.63
CA ALA A 373 -11.60 3.16 -28.77
C ALA A 373 -11.93 4.33 -29.70
N VAL A 374 -12.51 4.06 -30.88
CA VAL A 374 -12.92 5.11 -31.84
C VAL A 374 -13.99 6.02 -31.24
N LEU A 375 -15.01 5.48 -30.56
CA LEU A 375 -16.04 6.29 -29.90
C LEU A 375 -15.44 7.22 -28.82
N MET A 376 -14.49 6.73 -28.02
CA MET A 376 -13.80 7.58 -27.04
C MET A 376 -12.96 8.66 -27.71
N LEU A 377 -12.20 8.34 -28.77
CA LEU A 377 -11.42 9.33 -29.51
C LEU A 377 -12.32 10.43 -30.09
N LEU A 378 -13.47 10.08 -30.66
CA LEU A 378 -14.46 11.04 -31.15
C LEU A 378 -15.00 11.93 -30.02
N ALA A 379 -15.29 11.37 -28.85
CA ALA A 379 -15.74 12.13 -27.68
C ALA A 379 -14.67 13.12 -27.21
N ILE A 380 -13.39 12.72 -27.20
CA ILE A 380 -12.26 13.60 -26.85
C ILE A 380 -12.14 14.75 -27.87
N ILE A 381 -12.23 14.45 -29.17
CA ILE A 381 -12.19 15.46 -30.24
C ILE A 381 -13.35 16.45 -30.09
N ALA A 382 -14.57 15.96 -29.83
CA ALA A 382 -15.75 16.80 -29.62
C ALA A 382 -15.59 17.71 -28.39
N LEU A 383 -15.04 17.19 -27.28
CA LEU A 383 -14.76 17.98 -26.09
C LEU A 383 -13.74 19.09 -26.36
N ILE A 384 -12.64 18.78 -27.05
CA ILE A 384 -11.61 19.76 -27.44
C ILE A 384 -12.26 20.84 -28.31
N TRP A 385 -13.09 20.45 -29.29
CA TRP A 385 -13.77 21.39 -30.18
C TRP A 385 -14.73 22.33 -29.42
N LEU A 386 -15.52 21.81 -28.47
CA LEU A 386 -16.41 22.62 -27.63
C LEU A 386 -15.65 23.63 -26.77
N LEU A 387 -14.52 23.22 -26.19
CA LEU A 387 -13.65 24.10 -25.41
C LEU A 387 -13.06 25.23 -26.28
N MET A 388 -12.61 24.91 -27.50
CA MET A 388 -12.11 25.90 -28.46
C MET A 388 -13.20 26.87 -28.93
N LYS A 389 -14.44 26.39 -29.16
CA LYS A 389 -15.57 27.22 -29.57
C LYS A 389 -15.94 28.26 -28.51
N LYS A 390 -15.87 27.89 -27.21
CA LYS A 390 -16.22 28.78 -26.10
C LYS A 390 -15.25 29.97 -25.94
N GLN A 391 -14.02 29.87 -26.46
CA GLN A 391 -13.04 30.96 -26.43
C GLN A 391 -13.20 31.98 -27.57
N ARG A 392 -13.97 31.68 -28.61
CA ARG A 392 -14.27 32.61 -29.72
C ARG A 392 -15.52 33.43 -29.43
N LYS A 393 -15.47 34.36 -28.46
CA LYS A 393 -16.42 35.49 -28.41
C LYS A 393 -15.80 36.67 -29.18
N PRO A 394 -16.51 37.30 -30.14
CA PRO A 394 -15.93 38.36 -30.96
C PRO A 394 -15.62 39.61 -30.13
N ALA A 395 -14.45 40.21 -30.39
CA ALA A 395 -14.10 41.53 -29.85
C ALA A 395 -15.15 42.55 -30.32
N LYS A 396 -15.77 43.28 -29.39
CA LYS A 396 -16.66 44.39 -29.72
C LYS A 396 -15.85 45.44 -30.49
N ALA A 397 -16.29 45.78 -31.69
CA ALA A 397 -15.73 46.85 -32.49
C ALA A 397 -15.81 48.18 -31.74
N VAL A 398 -14.69 48.87 -31.63
CA VAL A 398 -14.62 50.25 -31.11
C VAL A 398 -15.13 51.18 -32.20
N THR A 399 -16.33 51.73 -32.02
CA THR A 399 -16.77 52.92 -32.75
C THR A 399 -16.03 54.13 -32.18
N ARG A 400 -15.10 54.69 -32.96
CA ARG A 400 -14.56 56.04 -32.74
C ARG A 400 -15.68 57.05 -33.02
N SER A 401 -15.97 57.92 -32.07
CA SER A 401 -16.71 59.18 -32.28
C SER A 401 -15.79 60.23 -32.89
#